data_AF-A0A838DVD5-F1
#
_entry.id   AF-A0A838DVD5-F1
#
_cell.length_a   1.000
_cell.length_b   1.000
_cell.length_c   1.000
_cell.angle_alpha   90.00
_cell.angle_beta   90.00
_cell.angle_gamma   90.00
#
_symmetry.space_group_name_H-M   'P 1'
#
loop_
_entity.id
_entity.type
_entity.pdbx_description
1 polymer ?
#
loop_
_entity_poly.entity_id
_entity_poly.type
_entity_poly.pdbx_seq_one_letter_code
_entity_poly.pdbx_strand_id
1 'polypeptide(L)'
;MIIHQHLSPEHWFTFSLFEQLANIGCDIARASRWKKKGNSEYSEQAFERALELIDLTVVDPKNRKRLKEILRVREALIDFFVYDNQYNSTDEAWEKYFFAYSYAAALKRGL
;
A
#
# COMPACT_ATOMS: atom_id res chain seq x y z
N MET A 1 -0.15 -6.89 -17.06
CA MET A 1 -0.25 -5.88 -15.99
C MET A 1 -0.67 -4.59 -16.66
N ILE A 2 -1.91 -4.15 -16.44
CA ILE A 2 -2.29 -2.77 -16.77
C ILE A 2 -1.70 -1.93 -15.64
N ILE A 3 -0.96 -0.89 -15.99
CA ILE A 3 -0.41 0.07 -15.01
C ILE A 3 -1.27 1.32 -15.18
N HIS A 4 -1.81 1.86 -14.09
CA HIS A 4 -2.57 3.12 -14.16
C HIS A 4 -1.75 4.20 -14.92
N GLN A 5 -2.38 4.94 -15.83
CA GLN A 5 -1.73 5.76 -16.88
C GLN A 5 -0.64 6.76 -16.44
N HIS A 6 -0.53 7.08 -15.15
CA HIS A 6 0.45 8.03 -14.61
C HIS A 6 1.51 7.39 -13.70
N LEU A 7 1.50 6.07 -13.56
CA LEU A 7 2.43 5.35 -12.70
C LEU A 7 3.63 4.86 -13.54
N SER A 8 4.68 5.68 -13.65
CA SER A 8 5.92 5.23 -14.29
C SER A 8 6.84 4.55 -13.26
N PRO A 9 7.35 3.33 -13.54
CA PRO A 9 8.31 2.66 -12.66
C PRO A 9 9.52 3.54 -12.34
N GLU A 10 9.98 4.34 -13.31
CA GLU A 10 11.13 5.22 -13.18
C GLU A 10 10.92 6.28 -12.10
N HIS A 11 9.73 6.90 -12.08
CA HIS A 11 9.40 7.88 -11.05
C HIS A 11 9.19 7.20 -9.70
N TRP A 12 8.47 6.06 -9.67
CA TRP A 12 8.23 5.31 -8.44
C TRP A 12 9.52 4.88 -7.75
N PHE A 13 10.55 4.52 -8.54
CA PHE A 13 11.84 4.09 -8.02
C PHE A 13 12.70 5.24 -7.48
N THR A 14 12.31 6.50 -7.67
CA THR A 14 12.97 7.64 -6.99
C THR A 14 12.59 7.76 -5.52
N PHE A 15 11.43 7.24 -5.12
CA PHE A 15 10.98 7.28 -3.73
C PHE A 15 11.79 6.32 -2.85
N SER A 16 12.12 6.71 -1.63
CA SER A 16 12.63 5.77 -0.64
C SER A 16 11.57 4.72 -0.27
N LEU A 17 11.98 3.57 0.30
CA LEU A 17 11.02 2.54 0.73
C LEU A 17 9.95 3.10 1.69
N PHE A 18 10.31 4.04 2.58
CA PHE A 18 9.34 4.69 3.47
C PHE A 18 8.30 5.51 2.71
N GLU A 19 8.71 6.21 1.67
CA GLU A 19 7.80 6.98 0.83
C GLU A 19 6.93 6.07 -0.04
N GLN A 20 7.49 4.98 -0.56
CA GLN A 20 6.70 3.96 -1.29
C GLN A 20 5.60 3.39 -0.40
N LEU A 21 5.95 2.96 0.82
CA LEU A 21 4.98 2.42 1.79
C LEU A 21 4.00 3.47 2.31
N ALA A 22 4.41 4.73 2.49
CA ALA A 22 3.50 5.81 2.85
C ALA A 22 2.44 6.06 1.78
N ASN A 23 2.84 6.09 0.49
CA ASN A 23 1.92 6.25 -0.63
C ASN A 23 0.97 5.05 -0.77
N ILE A 24 1.46 3.82 -0.62
CA ILE A 24 0.61 2.61 -0.56
C ILE A 24 -0.43 2.76 0.57
N GLY A 25 0.01 3.21 1.76
CA GLY A 25 -0.86 3.45 2.90
C GLY A 25 -2.01 4.43 2.64
N CYS A 26 -1.77 5.49 1.84
CA CYS A 26 -2.81 6.42 1.43
C CYS A 26 -3.91 5.75 0.60
N ASP A 27 -3.54 4.83 -0.29
CA ASP A 27 -4.48 4.09 -1.13
C ASP A 27 -5.25 3.02 -0.31
N ILE A 28 -4.59 2.38 0.66
CA ILE A 28 -5.25 1.48 1.63
C ILE A 28 -6.26 2.24 2.49
N ALA A 29 -5.89 3.39 3.06
CA ALA A 29 -6.81 4.23 3.83
C ALA A 29 -8.01 4.69 2.97
N ARG A 30 -7.79 4.97 1.69
CA ARG A 30 -8.87 5.31 0.75
C ARG A 30 -9.80 4.12 0.50
N ALA A 31 -9.24 2.93 0.29
CA ALA A 31 -10.02 1.70 0.13
C ALA A 31 -10.92 1.47 1.35
N SER A 32 -10.34 1.44 2.55
CA SER A 32 -11.07 1.33 3.82
C SER A 32 -12.18 2.37 3.98
N ARG A 33 -11.89 3.63 3.63
CA ARG A 33 -12.89 4.71 3.71
C ARG A 33 -14.08 4.50 2.79
N TRP A 34 -13.86 4.02 1.56
CA TRP A 34 -14.95 3.74 0.63
C TRP A 34 -15.73 2.48 1.00
N LYS A 35 -15.03 1.44 1.49
CA LYS A 35 -15.66 0.23 2.06
C LYS A 35 -16.61 0.59 3.20
N LYS A 36 -16.16 1.42 4.16
CA LYS A 36 -16.99 1.93 5.29
C LYS A 36 -18.21 2.74 4.83
N LYS A 37 -18.16 3.34 3.65
CA LYS A 37 -19.28 4.09 3.04
C LYS A 37 -20.22 3.22 2.21
N GLY A 38 -19.97 1.91 2.12
CA GLY A 38 -20.75 0.98 1.30
C GLY A 38 -20.51 1.15 -0.21
N ASN A 39 -19.45 1.85 -0.62
CA ASN A 39 -19.09 1.98 -2.03
C ASN A 39 -17.96 0.99 -2.37
N SER A 40 -18.37 -0.21 -2.78
CA SER A 40 -17.43 -1.31 -3.09
C SER A 40 -16.55 -1.00 -4.30
N GLU A 41 -17.10 -0.36 -5.34
CA GLU A 41 -16.37 -0.04 -6.57
C GLU A 41 -15.18 0.88 -6.30
N TYR A 42 -15.37 2.01 -5.60
CA TYR A 42 -14.25 2.89 -5.27
C TYR A 42 -13.30 2.29 -4.25
N SER A 43 -13.78 1.39 -3.39
CA SER A 43 -12.91 0.64 -2.49
C SER A 43 -11.99 -0.28 -3.27
N GLU A 44 -12.53 -1.03 -4.23
CA GLU A 44 -11.82 -1.97 -5.08
C GLU A 44 -10.79 -1.24 -5.94
N GLN A 45 -11.18 -0.17 -6.64
CA GLN A 45 -10.25 0.63 -7.46
C GLN A 45 -9.07 1.19 -6.64
N ALA A 46 -9.31 1.65 -5.40
CA ALA A 46 -8.25 2.12 -4.54
C ALA A 46 -7.34 0.97 -4.06
N PHE A 47 -7.92 -0.19 -3.81
CA PHE A 47 -7.17 -1.37 -3.38
C PHE A 47 -6.33 -1.98 -4.51
N GLU A 48 -6.87 -2.09 -5.73
CA GLU A 48 -6.15 -2.51 -6.93
C GLU A 48 -4.93 -1.61 -7.17
N ARG A 49 -5.10 -0.29 -7.07
CA ARG A 49 -4.00 0.66 -7.15
C ARG A 49 -2.94 0.40 -6.08
N ALA A 50 -3.33 0.13 -4.83
CA ALA A 50 -2.38 -0.20 -3.78
C ALA A 50 -1.59 -1.50 -4.09
N LEU A 51 -2.24 -2.51 -4.69
CA LEU A 51 -1.58 -3.73 -5.15
C LEU A 51 -0.58 -3.45 -6.28
N GLU A 52 -0.93 -2.62 -7.26
CA GLU A 52 0.00 -2.19 -8.31
C GLU A 52 1.26 -1.52 -7.72
N LEU A 53 1.08 -0.64 -6.74
CA LEU A 53 2.20 0.03 -6.07
C LEU A 53 3.05 -0.92 -5.24
N ILE A 54 2.44 -1.92 -4.59
CA ILE A 54 3.17 -2.97 -3.87
C ILE A 54 4.00 -3.80 -4.87
N ASP A 55 3.41 -4.20 -6.00
CA ASP A 55 4.09 -5.00 -7.01
C ASP A 55 5.26 -4.22 -7.64
N LEU A 56 5.10 -2.91 -7.89
CA LEU A 56 6.21 -2.03 -8.27
C LEU A 56 7.29 -1.93 -7.18
N THR A 57 6.88 -1.85 -5.91
CA THR A 57 7.81 -1.81 -4.77
C THR A 57 8.60 -3.11 -4.63
N VAL A 58 8.01 -4.26 -5.00
CA VAL A 58 8.67 -5.58 -5.02
C VAL A 58 9.73 -5.66 -6.13
N VAL A 59 9.45 -5.13 -7.32
CA VAL A 59 10.41 -5.21 -8.45
C VAL A 59 11.53 -4.18 -8.36
N ASP A 60 11.40 -3.17 -7.49
CA ASP A 60 12.44 -2.17 -7.24
C ASP A 60 13.73 -2.82 -6.70
N PRO A 61 14.86 -2.74 -7.42
CA PRO A 61 16.11 -3.39 -7.03
C PRO A 61 16.60 -3.03 -5.62
N LYS A 62 16.31 -1.81 -5.14
CA LYS A 62 16.76 -1.38 -3.80
C LYS A 62 16.04 -2.10 -2.66
N ASN A 63 14.88 -2.71 -2.94
CA ASN A 63 14.02 -3.37 -1.96
C ASN A 63 14.25 -4.88 -1.86
N ARG A 64 15.15 -5.47 -2.67
CA ARG A 64 15.39 -6.92 -2.73
C ARG A 64 15.67 -7.58 -1.37
N LYS A 65 16.28 -6.87 -0.42
CA LYS A 65 16.56 -7.38 0.94
C LYS A 65 15.34 -7.36 1.88
N ARG A 66 14.20 -6.80 1.46
CA ARG A 66 13.00 -6.56 2.27
C ARG A 66 11.74 -7.21 1.69
N LEU A 67 11.87 -8.04 0.65
CA LEU A 67 10.74 -8.66 -0.05
C LEU A 67 9.85 -9.48 0.86
N LYS A 68 10.40 -10.19 1.84
CA LYS A 68 9.62 -11.01 2.78
C LYS A 68 8.53 -10.18 3.47
N GLU A 69 8.90 -9.01 3.98
CA GLU A 69 7.95 -8.13 4.68
C GLU A 69 6.95 -7.51 3.71
N ILE A 70 7.41 -7.04 2.55
CA ILE A 70 6.55 -6.42 1.53
C ILE A 70 5.50 -7.41 1.01
N LEU A 71 5.91 -8.64 0.72
CA LEU A 71 5.01 -9.70 0.26
C LEU A 71 4.08 -10.18 1.36
N ARG A 72 4.49 -10.14 2.63
CA ARG A 72 3.60 -10.45 3.77
C ARG A 72 2.51 -9.40 3.91
N VAL A 73 2.84 -8.12 3.75
CA VAL A 73 1.85 -7.04 3.71
C VAL A 73 0.87 -7.25 2.57
N ARG A 74 1.37 -7.59 1.38
CA ARG A 74 0.52 -7.91 0.21
C ARG A 74 -0.46 -9.04 0.52
N GLU A 75 0.03 -10.15 1.05
CA GLU A 75 -0.76 -11.33 1.45
C GLU A 75 -1.87 -10.96 2.43
N ALA A 76 -1.52 -10.28 3.53
CA ALA A 76 -2.47 -9.94 4.58
C ALA A 76 -3.49 -8.87 4.13
N LEU A 77 -3.11 -7.95 3.25
CA LEU A 77 -4.04 -6.99 2.66
C LEU A 77 -5.04 -7.66 1.71
N ILE A 78 -4.58 -8.62 0.90
CA ILE A 78 -5.48 -9.40 0.04
C ILE A 78 -6.45 -10.23 0.89
N ASP A 79 -5.97 -10.87 1.96
CA ASP A 79 -6.82 -11.57 2.92
C ASP A 79 -7.90 -10.64 3.51
N PHE A 80 -7.53 -9.42 3.90
CA PHE A 80 -8.45 -8.44 4.48
C PHE A 80 -9.50 -7.85 3.53
N PHE A 81 -9.10 -7.53 2.30
CA PHE A 81 -9.98 -6.85 1.34
C PHE A 81 -10.78 -7.80 0.45
N VAL A 82 -10.25 -9.00 0.16
CA VAL A 82 -10.81 -9.91 -0.86
C VAL A 82 -11.36 -11.19 -0.24
N TYR A 83 -10.69 -11.73 0.79
CA TYR A 83 -11.05 -13.02 1.38
C TYR A 83 -11.70 -12.86 2.77
N ASP A 84 -11.68 -13.94 3.54
CA ASP A 84 -12.37 -14.06 4.82
C ASP A 84 -11.64 -13.37 5.99
N ASN A 85 -10.56 -12.62 5.72
CA ASN A 85 -9.73 -11.98 6.74
C ASN A 85 -9.26 -12.99 7.82
N GLN A 86 -8.69 -14.12 7.40
CA GLN A 86 -8.21 -15.19 8.28
C GLN A 86 -7.15 -14.70 9.28
N TYR A 87 -6.38 -13.67 8.93
CA TYR A 87 -5.41 -13.05 9.83
C TYR A 87 -6.04 -12.08 10.85
N ASN A 88 -7.35 -11.86 10.79
CA ASN A 88 -8.11 -11.00 11.70
C ASN A 88 -7.54 -9.57 11.79
N SER A 89 -7.08 -9.04 10.66
CA SER A 89 -6.62 -7.66 10.59
C SER A 89 -7.80 -6.68 10.64
N THR A 90 -7.55 -5.43 11.04
CA THR A 90 -8.57 -4.37 11.11
C THR A 90 -8.10 -3.12 10.38
N ASP A 91 -9.05 -2.24 10.04
CA ASP A 91 -8.72 -0.94 9.44
C ASP A 91 -7.75 -0.14 10.33
N GLU A 92 -7.94 -0.16 11.64
CA GLU A 92 -7.11 0.56 12.62
C GLU A 92 -5.69 -0.03 12.68
N ALA A 93 -5.55 -1.35 12.52
CA ALA A 93 -4.24 -2.00 12.45
C ALA A 93 -3.49 -1.57 11.18
N TRP A 94 -4.17 -1.51 10.04
CA TRP A 94 -3.61 -1.06 8.78
C TRP A 94 -3.25 0.43 8.81
N GLU A 95 -4.13 1.27 9.35
CA GLU A 95 -3.87 2.69 9.55
C GLU A 95 -2.62 2.90 10.40
N LYS A 96 -2.52 2.22 11.55
CA LYS A 96 -1.35 2.31 12.43
C LYS A 96 -0.07 1.83 11.75
N TYR A 97 -0.13 0.72 11.02
CA TYR A 97 1.01 0.16 10.30
C TYR A 97 1.56 1.16 9.27
N PHE A 98 0.69 1.70 8.42
CA PHE A 98 1.09 2.61 7.35
C PHE A 98 1.42 4.03 7.85
N PHE A 99 0.77 4.49 8.91
CA PHE A 99 1.05 5.78 9.53
C PHE A 99 2.51 5.90 9.97
N ALA A 100 3.12 4.82 10.48
CA ALA A 100 4.53 4.81 10.85
C ALA A 100 5.46 5.18 9.67
N TYR A 101 5.13 4.72 8.46
CA TYR A 101 5.89 5.06 7.26
C TYR A 101 5.63 6.48 6.78
N SER A 102 4.38 6.94 6.83
CA SER A 102 4.02 8.34 6.54
C SER A 102 4.76 9.30 7.46
N TYR A 103 4.81 8.98 8.76
CA TYR A 103 5.54 9.76 9.74
C TYR A 103 7.05 9.74 9.50
N ALA A 104 7.65 8.57 9.22
CA ALA A 104 9.07 8.47 8.90
C ALA A 104 9.45 9.21 7.60
N ALA A 105 8.57 9.18 6.59
CA ALA A 105 8.75 9.93 5.34
C ALA A 105 8.66 11.45 5.57
N ALA A 106 7.74 11.89 6.44
CA ALA A 106 7.60 13.29 6.84
C ALA A 106 8.86 13.81 7.54
N LEU A 107 9.38 13.09 8.54
CA LEU A 107 10.61 13.48 9.26
C LEU A 107 11.81 13.65 8.31
N LYS A 108 11.92 12.80 7.27
CA LYS A 108 12.99 12.94 6.27
C LYS A 108 12.86 14.19 5.40
N ARG A 109 11.66 14.76 5.26
CA ARG A 109 11.38 15.97 4.46
C ARG A 109 11.54 17.27 5.25
N GLY A 110 11.87 17.19 6.54
CA GLY A 110 12.04 18.36 7.40
C GLY A 110 10.78 18.80 8.15
N LEU A 111 9.85 17.88 8.38
CA LEU A 111 8.91 17.98 9.51
C LEU A 111 9.61 17.62 10.82
#